data_AF-A0A1A8EV55-F1
#
_entry.id   AF-A0A1A8EV55-F1
#
_cell.length_a   1.000
_cell.length_b   1.000
_cell.length_c   1.000
_cell.angle_alpha   90.00
_cell.angle_beta   90.00
_cell.angle_gamma   90.00
#
_symmetry.space_group_name_H-M   'P 1'
#
loop_
_entity.id
_entity.type
_entity.pdbx_description
1 polymer ?
#
loop_
_entity_poly.entity_id
_entity_poly.type
_entity_poly.pdbx_seq_one_letter_code
_entity_poly.pdbx_strand_id
1 'polypeptide(L)'
;NHSKINHLSNNVFEVLLQVLSCYLSVQHQQANPNRVFTLFTNQLIQPLMLLRYLLTSQDFTASHSHLQLRLQLRRDLCSKIDSVLQSALFPSEHFPSYKAELFPSKEDCVKHGSGGSKGPLKPVSALLSKLKATGYCEQSLLYPLKCEASSLLFSFFLESYGKWKGESEEECKMLCFYFFVRLVPTLDLFPDGSSVEPSKAEQRDSDSSEEKSLPDSSWSLALQAVESLLSQSLSAGIYNVAADRIRHGEVQLSFFRCLVQMLLKAARPSISSWYRCLKALLSLSHLLLEPDLDQLLISAWVDAEDVNSQVQRARQNLVCSLLQTYAKLRQLPRLFSVLLSVICQPARDDRHPPLLSEGVSKSLRTCLLDTPSSQVLEICSSVLKSIRTCVLPDLVSEQREVEK
;
A
#
# COMPACT_ATOMS: atom_id res chain seq x y z
N ASN A 1 -23.53 -33.83 -20.35
CA ASN A 1 -22.45 -32.99 -20.92
C ASN A 1 -21.70 -32.11 -19.92
N HIS A 2 -22.28 -31.66 -18.80
CA HIS A 2 -21.53 -30.94 -17.75
C HIS A 2 -20.44 -31.76 -17.04
N SER A 3 -20.59 -33.08 -16.90
CA SER A 3 -19.59 -33.95 -16.26
C SER A 3 -18.30 -34.11 -17.08
N LYS A 4 -18.39 -34.18 -18.42
CA LYS A 4 -17.22 -34.29 -19.31
C LYS A 4 -16.39 -33.01 -19.35
N ILE A 5 -17.05 -31.84 -19.30
CA ILE A 5 -16.37 -30.53 -19.26
C ILE A 5 -15.64 -30.36 -17.92
N ASN A 6 -16.26 -30.78 -16.80
CA ASN A 6 -15.63 -30.74 -15.48
C ASN A 6 -14.43 -31.71 -15.37
N HIS A 7 -14.51 -32.91 -15.92
CA HIS A 7 -13.38 -33.85 -15.96
C HIS A 7 -12.23 -33.37 -16.85
N LEU A 8 -12.52 -32.73 -18.00
CA LEU A 8 -11.48 -32.14 -18.85
C LEU A 8 -10.72 -31.04 -18.10
N SER A 9 -11.40 -30.24 -17.28
CA SER A 9 -10.74 -29.16 -16.52
C SER A 9 -9.78 -29.66 -15.44
N ASN A 10 -10.08 -30.78 -14.76
CA ASN A 10 -9.21 -31.29 -13.70
C ASN A 10 -7.94 -31.95 -14.25
N ASN A 11 -8.06 -32.75 -15.31
CA ASN A 11 -6.90 -33.39 -15.93
C ASN A 11 -5.92 -32.36 -16.50
N VAL A 12 -6.42 -31.25 -17.05
CA VAL A 12 -5.56 -30.14 -17.52
C VAL A 12 -4.82 -29.48 -16.36
N PHE A 13 -5.47 -29.28 -15.20
CA PHE A 13 -4.79 -28.75 -14.01
C PHE A 13 -3.74 -29.70 -13.42
N GLU A 14 -4.00 -31.01 -13.43
CA GLU A 14 -3.04 -32.02 -13.01
C GLU A 14 -1.81 -32.05 -13.94
N VAL A 15 -2.03 -32.06 -15.26
CA VAL A 15 -0.95 -31.99 -16.24
C VAL A 15 -0.16 -30.69 -16.08
N LEU A 16 -0.84 -29.56 -15.89
CA LEU A 16 -0.18 -28.28 -15.68
C LEU A 16 0.66 -28.26 -14.41
N LEU A 17 0.14 -28.81 -13.31
CA LEU A 17 0.88 -28.94 -12.05
C LEU A 17 2.15 -29.79 -12.23
N GLN A 18 2.04 -30.88 -12.98
CA GLN A 18 3.18 -31.73 -13.29
C GLN A 18 4.21 -31.02 -14.19
N VAL A 19 3.77 -30.29 -15.22
CA VAL A 19 4.64 -29.50 -16.09
C VAL A 19 5.35 -28.40 -15.32
N LEU A 20 4.65 -27.67 -14.45
CA LEU A 20 5.26 -26.64 -13.60
C LEU A 20 6.27 -27.23 -12.60
N SER A 21 5.96 -28.41 -12.04
CA SER A 21 6.89 -29.11 -11.14
C SER A 21 8.15 -29.59 -11.86
N CYS A 22 8.00 -30.09 -13.09
CA CYS A 22 9.12 -30.45 -13.96
C CYS A 22 9.94 -29.21 -14.34
N TYR A 23 9.28 -28.13 -14.78
CA TYR A 23 9.93 -26.87 -15.13
C TYR A 23 10.74 -26.32 -13.96
N LEU A 24 10.18 -26.27 -12.76
CA LEU A 24 10.88 -25.81 -11.56
C LEU A 24 12.16 -26.64 -11.29
N SER A 25 12.07 -27.96 -11.45
CA SER A 25 13.23 -28.86 -11.28
C SER A 25 14.31 -28.57 -12.32
N VAL A 26 13.93 -28.41 -13.59
CA VAL A 26 14.85 -28.07 -14.69
C VAL A 26 15.45 -26.68 -14.51
N GLN A 27 14.66 -25.73 -14.01
CA GLN A 27 15.06 -24.36 -13.73
C GLN A 27 16.17 -24.31 -12.66
N HIS A 28 16.01 -25.07 -11.57
CA HIS A 28 17.04 -25.19 -10.52
C HIS A 28 18.34 -25.83 -11.01
N GLN A 29 18.29 -26.64 -12.07
CA GLN A 29 19.47 -27.25 -12.68
C GLN A 29 20.19 -26.34 -13.69
N GLN A 30 19.63 -25.17 -14.04
CA GLN A 30 20.25 -24.26 -15.00
C GLN A 30 21.47 -23.57 -14.40
N ALA A 31 22.62 -23.72 -15.06
CA ALA A 31 23.86 -23.05 -14.66
C ALA A 31 23.87 -21.54 -14.96
N ASN A 32 22.95 -21.04 -15.79
CA ASN A 32 22.91 -19.64 -16.21
C ASN A 32 21.58 -18.95 -15.80
N PRO A 33 21.55 -18.30 -14.62
CA PRO A 33 20.34 -17.66 -14.10
C PRO A 33 19.88 -16.46 -14.95
N ASN A 34 20.81 -15.75 -15.61
CA ASN A 34 20.48 -14.65 -16.52
C ASN A 34 19.67 -15.14 -17.74
N ARG A 35 20.03 -16.31 -18.29
CA ARG A 35 19.30 -16.92 -19.40
C ARG A 35 17.90 -17.33 -18.96
N VAL A 36 17.78 -17.94 -17.78
CA VAL A 36 16.48 -18.30 -17.19
C VAL A 36 15.60 -17.07 -17.05
N PHE A 37 16.11 -16.02 -16.41
CA PHE A 37 15.36 -14.77 -16.22
C PHE A 37 14.92 -14.15 -17.53
N THR A 38 15.80 -14.09 -18.54
CA THR A 38 15.47 -13.51 -19.85
C THR A 38 14.37 -14.31 -20.57
N LEU A 39 14.47 -15.64 -20.59
CA LEU A 39 13.45 -16.48 -21.21
C LEU A 39 12.13 -16.40 -20.45
N PHE A 40 12.20 -16.45 -19.12
CA PHE A 40 11.05 -16.42 -18.23
C PHE A 40 10.28 -15.10 -18.33
N THR A 41 10.98 -13.96 -18.23
CA THR A 41 10.35 -12.64 -18.36
C THR A 41 9.76 -12.41 -19.75
N ASN A 42 10.31 -13.05 -20.79
CA ASN A 42 9.78 -12.92 -22.15
C ASN A 42 8.58 -13.82 -22.45
N GLN A 43 8.49 -15.00 -21.84
CA GLN A 43 7.54 -16.02 -22.27
C GLN A 43 6.53 -16.42 -21.19
N LEU A 44 6.92 -16.39 -19.91
CA LEU A 44 6.18 -17.07 -18.84
C LEU A 44 5.61 -16.14 -17.77
N ILE A 45 6.23 -14.98 -17.52
CA ILE A 45 5.77 -14.09 -16.45
C ILE A 45 4.30 -13.69 -16.62
N GLN A 46 3.89 -13.18 -17.79
CA GLN A 46 2.53 -12.70 -18.02
C GLN A 46 1.49 -13.83 -17.98
N PRO A 47 1.68 -14.97 -18.70
CA PRO A 47 0.73 -16.09 -18.61
C PRO A 47 0.60 -16.67 -17.20
N LEU A 48 1.72 -16.80 -16.46
CA LEU A 48 1.68 -17.36 -15.11
C LEU A 48 1.02 -16.40 -14.11
N MET A 49 1.26 -15.09 -14.21
CA MET A 49 0.59 -14.11 -13.36
C MET A 49 -0.92 -14.06 -13.65
N LEU A 50 -1.31 -14.08 -14.93
CA LEU A 50 -2.71 -14.16 -15.32
C LEU A 50 -3.37 -15.43 -14.78
N LEU A 51 -2.74 -16.59 -15.00
CA LEU A 51 -3.26 -17.86 -14.50
C LEU A 51 -3.41 -17.84 -12.97
N ARG A 52 -2.40 -17.34 -12.26
CA ARG A 52 -2.45 -17.23 -10.80
C ARG A 52 -3.59 -16.32 -10.33
N TYR A 53 -3.79 -15.17 -10.99
CA TYR A 53 -4.90 -14.26 -10.70
C TYR A 53 -6.25 -14.93 -10.91
N LEU A 54 -6.44 -15.63 -12.03
CA LEU A 54 -7.67 -16.38 -12.31
C LEU A 54 -7.89 -17.51 -11.30
N LEU A 55 -6.82 -18.19 -10.89
CA LEU A 55 -6.82 -19.17 -9.81
C LEU A 55 -6.94 -18.52 -8.42
N THR A 56 -7.01 -17.20 -8.26
CA THR A 56 -7.20 -16.52 -6.97
C THR A 56 -8.54 -15.78 -6.91
N SER A 57 -9.10 -15.40 -8.06
CA SER A 57 -10.45 -14.85 -8.17
C SER A 57 -11.53 -15.83 -7.66
N GLN A 58 -12.61 -15.29 -7.10
CA GLN A 58 -13.62 -16.03 -6.34
C GLN A 58 -14.71 -16.70 -7.22
N ASP A 59 -14.68 -16.53 -8.54
CA ASP A 59 -15.79 -16.88 -9.44
C ASP A 59 -15.96 -18.37 -9.79
N PHE A 60 -15.20 -19.28 -9.16
CA PHE A 60 -15.29 -20.72 -9.42
C PHE A 60 -16.16 -21.45 -8.38
N THR A 61 -17.44 -21.08 -8.23
CA THR A 61 -18.39 -21.82 -7.39
C THR A 61 -19.31 -22.69 -8.23
N ALA A 62 -18.97 -23.98 -8.38
CA ALA A 62 -19.93 -24.99 -8.82
C ALA A 62 -19.62 -26.39 -8.24
N SER A 63 -20.65 -26.93 -7.56
CA SER A 63 -20.93 -28.30 -7.09
C SER A 63 -20.10 -28.92 -5.94
N HIS A 64 -20.83 -29.46 -4.95
CA HIS A 64 -20.37 -29.80 -3.61
C HIS A 64 -19.51 -31.06 -3.45
N SER A 65 -19.38 -31.94 -4.45
CA SER A 65 -18.60 -33.19 -4.31
C SER A 65 -17.19 -33.12 -4.89
N HIS A 66 -16.95 -32.29 -5.92
CA HIS A 66 -15.61 -32.10 -6.53
C HIS A 66 -14.91 -30.82 -6.04
N LEU A 67 -15.56 -30.05 -5.17
CA LEU A 67 -15.07 -28.76 -4.69
C LEU A 67 -13.74 -28.89 -3.93
N GLN A 68 -13.60 -29.87 -3.03
CA GLN A 68 -12.44 -29.98 -2.16
C GLN A 68 -11.16 -30.38 -2.92
N LEU A 69 -11.26 -31.36 -3.83
CA LEU A 69 -10.14 -31.75 -4.70
C LEU A 69 -9.73 -30.60 -5.63
N ARG A 70 -10.70 -29.87 -6.18
CA ARG A 70 -10.45 -28.72 -7.05
C ARG A 70 -9.82 -27.55 -6.28
N LEU A 71 -10.25 -27.30 -5.05
CA LEU A 71 -9.66 -26.29 -4.17
C LEU A 71 -8.24 -26.67 -3.70
N GLN A 72 -7.96 -27.96 -3.53
CA GLN A 72 -6.61 -28.45 -3.24
C GLN A 72 -5.69 -28.27 -4.45
N LEU A 73 -6.08 -28.78 -5.63
CA LEU A 73 -5.33 -28.60 -6.88
C LEU A 73 -5.07 -27.13 -7.22
N ARG A 74 -6.05 -26.25 -6.97
CA ARG A 74 -5.91 -24.80 -7.12
C ARG A 74 -4.84 -24.23 -6.20
N ARG A 75 -4.86 -24.59 -4.91
CA ARG A 75 -3.84 -24.16 -3.94
C ARG A 75 -2.45 -24.69 -4.31
N ASP A 76 -2.36 -25.94 -4.73
CA ASP A 76 -1.11 -26.57 -5.15
C ASP A 76 -0.55 -25.90 -6.41
N LEU A 77 -1.41 -25.58 -7.38
CA LEU A 77 -1.03 -24.82 -8.57
C LEU A 77 -0.55 -23.41 -8.23
N CYS A 78 -1.30 -22.65 -7.41
CA CYS A 78 -0.85 -21.32 -6.99
C CYS A 78 0.50 -21.39 -6.27
N SER A 79 0.67 -22.34 -5.34
CA SER A 79 1.94 -22.56 -4.64
C SER A 79 3.10 -22.90 -5.59
N LYS A 80 2.86 -23.73 -6.61
CA LYS A 80 3.86 -24.04 -7.63
C LYS A 80 4.17 -22.85 -8.53
N ILE A 81 3.17 -22.09 -8.96
CA ILE A 81 3.37 -20.85 -9.73
C ILE A 81 4.20 -19.86 -8.91
N ASP A 82 3.90 -19.71 -7.62
CA ASP A 82 4.63 -18.83 -6.70
C ASP A 82 6.10 -19.24 -6.59
N SER A 83 6.37 -20.54 -6.41
CA SER A 83 7.74 -21.08 -6.38
C SER A 83 8.51 -20.85 -7.68
N VAL A 84 7.85 -21.01 -8.84
CA VAL A 84 8.43 -20.77 -10.17
C VAL A 84 8.72 -19.28 -10.38
N LEU A 85 7.77 -18.40 -10.07
CA LEU A 85 7.94 -16.96 -10.17
C LEU A 85 9.09 -16.49 -9.27
N GLN A 86 9.09 -16.88 -8.00
CA GLN A 86 10.11 -16.47 -7.04
C GLN A 86 11.51 -16.91 -7.45
N SER A 87 11.69 -18.19 -7.77
CA SER A 87 12.99 -18.73 -8.18
C SER A 87 13.50 -18.17 -9.52
N ALA A 88 12.61 -17.77 -10.43
CA ALA A 88 13.00 -17.26 -11.74
C ALA A 88 13.35 -15.77 -11.69
N LEU A 89 12.59 -15.01 -10.89
CA LEU A 89 12.69 -13.56 -10.85
C LEU A 89 13.69 -13.07 -9.81
N PHE A 90 13.80 -13.78 -8.68
CA PHE A 90 14.61 -13.36 -7.53
C PHE A 90 15.66 -14.40 -7.12
N PRO A 91 16.43 -14.98 -8.06
CA PRO A 91 17.52 -15.88 -7.68
C PRO A 91 18.63 -15.12 -6.96
N SER A 92 19.37 -15.83 -6.12
CA SER A 92 20.48 -15.30 -5.31
C SER A 92 21.53 -14.54 -6.13
N GLU A 93 21.82 -15.04 -7.32
CA GLU A 93 22.88 -14.54 -8.20
C GLU A 93 22.53 -13.17 -8.80
N HIS A 94 21.24 -12.79 -8.81
CA HIS A 94 20.81 -11.49 -9.32
C HIS A 94 20.84 -10.40 -8.26
N PHE A 95 21.12 -10.72 -6.99
CA PHE A 95 21.18 -9.73 -5.92
C PHE A 95 22.06 -8.51 -6.27
N PRO A 96 23.29 -8.66 -6.82
CA PRO A 96 24.11 -7.51 -7.21
C PRO A 96 23.48 -6.66 -8.32
N SER A 97 22.79 -7.29 -9.28
CA SER A 97 22.10 -6.58 -10.37
C SER A 97 20.91 -5.77 -9.85
N TYR A 98 20.13 -6.33 -8.92
CA TYR A 98 19.06 -5.61 -8.22
C TYR A 98 19.64 -4.44 -7.40
N LYS A 99 20.73 -4.67 -6.67
CA LYS A 99 21.43 -3.63 -5.88
C LYS A 99 21.88 -2.47 -6.77
N ALA A 100 22.50 -2.78 -7.91
CA ALA A 100 23.00 -1.79 -8.86
C ALA A 100 21.88 -0.99 -9.57
N GLU A 101 20.71 -1.60 -9.81
CA GLU A 101 19.59 -0.91 -10.45
C GLU A 101 18.73 -0.09 -9.46
N LEU A 102 18.57 -0.58 -8.23
CA LEU A 102 17.68 0.04 -7.23
C LEU A 102 18.36 1.14 -6.42
N PHE A 103 19.64 0.99 -6.08
CA PHE A 103 20.34 2.03 -5.37
C PHE A 103 20.70 3.19 -6.29
N PRO A 104 20.52 4.44 -5.84
CA PRO A 104 20.96 5.60 -6.60
C PRO A 104 22.48 5.49 -6.86
N SER A 105 22.87 5.53 -8.14
CA SER A 105 24.27 5.50 -8.53
C SER A 105 24.99 6.72 -7.95
N LYS A 106 26.16 6.52 -7.33
CA LYS A 106 27.01 7.61 -6.83
C LYS A 106 27.67 8.45 -7.95
N GLU A 107 27.34 8.19 -9.22
CA GLU A 107 28.05 8.67 -10.40
C GLU A 107 27.13 9.42 -11.38
N ASP A 108 26.37 10.42 -10.92
CA ASP A 108 25.78 11.43 -11.81
C ASP A 108 26.79 12.56 -12.10
N CYS A 109 28.03 12.20 -12.42
CA CYS A 109 29.04 13.14 -12.91
C CYS A 109 30.10 12.41 -13.74
N VAL A 110 29.74 11.89 -14.92
CA VAL A 110 30.55 11.93 -16.15
C VAL A 110 29.66 11.45 -17.31
N LYS A 111 29.49 12.32 -18.32
CA LYS A 111 28.91 11.97 -19.62
C LYS A 111 29.88 11.10 -20.44
N HIS A 112 29.26 10.32 -21.33
CA HIS A 112 29.78 9.71 -22.56
C HIS A 112 30.32 8.27 -22.49
N GLY A 113 29.64 7.42 -23.26
CA GLY A 113 30.06 6.08 -23.62
C GLY A 113 29.08 5.43 -24.58
N SER A 114 28.99 5.98 -25.81
CA SER A 114 28.45 5.26 -26.96
C SER A 114 29.31 4.01 -27.21
N GLY A 115 28.74 2.82 -27.13
CA GLY A 115 29.44 1.57 -27.40
C GLY A 115 28.54 0.35 -27.21
N GLY A 116 28.10 -0.25 -28.31
CA GLY A 116 27.27 -1.45 -28.30
C GLY A 116 28.00 -2.65 -27.69
N SER A 117 27.61 -3.05 -26.49
CA SER A 117 27.58 -4.43 -26.02
C SER A 117 26.58 -4.52 -24.87
N LYS A 118 25.92 -5.68 -24.70
CA LYS A 118 24.81 -5.90 -23.76
C LYS A 118 25.09 -5.26 -22.39
N GLY A 119 24.36 -4.19 -22.06
CA GLY A 119 24.46 -3.53 -20.76
C GLY A 119 24.16 -4.48 -19.59
N PRO A 120 24.51 -4.09 -18.35
CA PRO A 120 24.22 -4.90 -17.17
C PRO A 120 22.74 -5.26 -17.09
N LEU A 121 22.42 -6.47 -16.60
CA LEU A 121 21.04 -6.92 -16.43
C LEU A 121 20.28 -5.91 -15.58
N LYS A 122 19.15 -5.41 -16.10
CA LYS A 122 18.25 -4.50 -15.39
C LYS A 122 16.96 -5.24 -15.03
N PRO A 123 16.96 -6.06 -13.97
CA PRO A 123 15.82 -6.92 -13.66
C PRO A 123 14.54 -6.14 -13.27
N VAL A 124 14.64 -5.02 -12.57
CA VAL A 124 13.46 -4.25 -12.11
C VAL A 124 12.75 -3.60 -13.29
N SER A 125 13.46 -2.92 -14.17
CA SER A 125 12.87 -2.33 -15.38
C SER A 125 12.28 -3.39 -16.31
N ALA A 126 12.92 -4.55 -16.44
CA ALA A 126 12.35 -5.68 -17.17
C ALA A 126 11.01 -6.13 -16.55
N LEU A 127 10.93 -6.30 -15.23
CA LEU A 127 9.69 -6.64 -14.53
C LEU A 127 8.60 -5.58 -14.72
N LEU A 128 8.92 -4.30 -14.46
CA LEU A 128 7.96 -3.20 -14.59
C LEU A 128 7.44 -3.06 -16.02
N SER A 129 8.29 -3.30 -17.04
CA SER A 129 7.86 -3.28 -18.44
C SER A 129 6.81 -4.35 -18.74
N LYS A 130 6.93 -5.53 -18.14
CA LYS A 130 5.98 -6.64 -18.32
C LYS A 130 4.66 -6.40 -17.59
N LEU A 131 4.70 -5.72 -16.43
CA LEU A 131 3.51 -5.28 -15.70
C LEU A 131 2.72 -4.18 -16.46
N LYS A 132 3.44 -3.29 -17.16
CA LYS A 132 2.84 -2.20 -17.94
C LYS A 132 2.38 -2.62 -19.34
N ALA A 133 2.90 -3.73 -19.85
CA ALA A 133 2.59 -4.18 -21.20
C ALA A 133 1.11 -4.54 -21.35
N THR A 134 0.54 -4.13 -22.48
CA THR A 134 -0.85 -4.40 -22.85
C THR A 134 -0.91 -5.49 -23.93
N GLY A 135 -2.01 -6.23 -24.02
CA GLY A 135 -2.26 -7.15 -25.13
C GLY A 135 -2.03 -8.64 -24.87
N TYR A 136 -1.75 -9.05 -23.63
CA TYR A 136 -1.67 -10.49 -23.28
C TYR A 136 -2.95 -11.04 -22.62
N CYS A 137 -3.89 -10.18 -22.22
CA CYS A 137 -5.21 -10.58 -21.72
C CYS A 137 -6.25 -9.48 -21.98
N GLU A 138 -7.51 -9.74 -21.62
CA GLU A 138 -8.60 -8.76 -21.71
C GLU A 138 -8.30 -7.47 -20.93
N GLN A 139 -8.70 -6.33 -21.49
CA GLN A 139 -8.39 -5.00 -20.92
C GLN A 139 -8.98 -4.80 -19.51
N SER A 140 -10.14 -5.40 -19.24
CA SER A 140 -10.81 -5.39 -17.93
C SER A 140 -10.00 -6.08 -16.83
N LEU A 141 -9.18 -7.07 -17.20
CA LEU A 141 -8.38 -7.87 -16.26
C LEU A 141 -6.99 -7.28 -16.01
N LEU A 142 -6.47 -6.47 -16.94
CA LEU A 142 -5.10 -5.95 -16.87
C LEU A 142 -4.83 -5.15 -15.59
N TYR A 143 -5.73 -4.26 -15.20
CA TYR A 143 -5.52 -3.40 -14.04
C TYR A 143 -5.63 -4.15 -12.70
N PRO A 144 -6.68 -4.95 -12.43
CA PRO A 144 -6.73 -5.82 -11.25
C PRO A 144 -5.51 -6.74 -11.14
N LEU A 145 -5.12 -7.36 -12.26
CA LEU A 145 -3.95 -8.23 -12.33
C LEU A 145 -2.67 -7.47 -11.96
N LYS A 146 -2.48 -6.26 -12.49
CA LYS A 146 -1.33 -5.39 -12.17
C LYS A 146 -1.26 -5.07 -10.67
N CYS A 147 -2.39 -4.75 -10.03
CA CYS A 147 -2.46 -4.46 -8.60
C CYS A 147 -2.09 -5.69 -7.73
N GLU A 148 -2.64 -6.86 -8.05
CA GLU A 148 -2.29 -8.12 -7.35
C GLU A 148 -0.83 -8.50 -7.58
N ALA A 149 -0.38 -8.43 -8.84
CA ALA A 149 0.98 -8.71 -9.27
C ALA A 149 2.02 -7.88 -8.50
N SER A 150 1.76 -6.58 -8.34
CA SER A 150 2.66 -5.67 -7.62
C SER A 150 2.82 -6.08 -6.15
N SER A 151 1.71 -6.44 -5.50
CA SER A 151 1.71 -6.90 -4.11
C SER A 151 2.44 -8.24 -3.94
N LEU A 152 2.27 -9.15 -4.90
CA LEU A 152 2.90 -10.47 -4.89
C LEU A 152 4.41 -10.39 -5.14
N LEU A 153 4.83 -9.61 -6.13
CA LEU A 153 6.24 -9.43 -6.45
C LEU A 153 7.00 -8.83 -5.28
N PHE A 154 6.39 -7.91 -4.53
CA PHE A 154 6.97 -7.37 -3.32
C PHE A 154 7.19 -8.44 -2.24
N SER A 155 6.20 -9.32 -2.02
CA SER A 155 6.31 -10.43 -1.07
C SER A 155 7.47 -11.36 -1.44
N PHE A 156 7.57 -11.77 -2.71
CA PHE A 156 8.66 -12.62 -3.17
C PHE A 156 10.02 -11.95 -3.05
N PHE A 157 10.11 -10.65 -3.33
CA PHE A 157 11.34 -9.89 -3.17
C PHE A 157 11.79 -9.83 -1.71
N LEU A 158 10.85 -9.60 -0.79
CA LEU A 158 11.08 -9.61 0.65
C LEU A 158 11.57 -10.97 1.15
N GLU A 159 10.93 -12.05 0.72
CA GLU A 159 11.32 -13.40 1.09
C GLU A 159 12.71 -13.77 0.57
N SER A 160 13.06 -13.30 -0.64
CA SER A 160 14.33 -13.64 -1.28
C SER A 160 15.51 -12.81 -0.77
N TYR A 161 15.29 -11.52 -0.49
CA TYR A 161 16.36 -10.55 -0.22
C TYR A 161 16.26 -9.83 1.11
N GLY A 162 15.17 -9.97 1.87
CA GLY A 162 14.99 -9.29 3.16
C GLY A 162 15.98 -9.71 4.25
N LYS A 163 16.63 -10.87 4.10
CA LYS A 163 17.69 -11.38 5.00
C LYS A 163 18.81 -12.05 4.21
N TRP A 164 19.34 -11.37 3.20
CA TRP A 164 20.40 -11.92 2.36
C TRP A 164 21.70 -12.16 3.14
N LYS A 165 22.34 -13.32 2.93
CA LYS A 165 23.54 -13.72 3.68
C LYS A 165 24.75 -12.88 3.25
N GLY A 166 25.40 -12.26 4.23
CA GLY A 166 26.68 -11.56 4.03
C GLY A 166 26.57 -10.05 3.80
N GLU A 167 25.36 -9.51 3.68
CA GLU A 167 25.10 -8.08 3.61
C GLU A 167 24.57 -7.55 4.94
N SER A 168 24.69 -6.24 5.18
CA SER A 168 24.10 -5.64 6.36
C SER A 168 22.57 -5.72 6.29
N GLU A 169 21.92 -6.01 7.43
CA GLU A 169 20.45 -6.10 7.51
C GLU A 169 19.78 -4.80 7.02
N GLU A 170 20.44 -3.67 7.28
CA GLU A 170 20.02 -2.34 6.84
C GLU A 170 20.06 -2.18 5.32
N GLU A 171 21.13 -2.63 4.65
CA GLU A 171 21.20 -2.60 3.19
C GLU A 171 20.12 -3.47 2.55
N CYS A 172 19.84 -4.65 3.12
CA CYS A 172 18.76 -5.52 2.66
C CYS A 172 17.40 -4.81 2.79
N LYS A 173 17.13 -4.17 3.93
CA LYS A 173 15.91 -3.39 4.17
C LYS A 173 15.78 -2.21 3.21
N MET A 174 16.87 -1.48 2.98
CA MET A 174 16.87 -0.36 2.02
C MET A 174 16.66 -0.84 0.58
N LEU A 175 17.23 -1.99 0.20
CA LEU A 175 16.99 -2.58 -1.12
C LEU A 175 15.49 -2.90 -1.31
N CYS A 176 14.86 -3.52 -0.30
CA CYS A 176 13.42 -3.79 -0.31
C CYS A 176 12.60 -2.50 -0.33
N PHE A 177 13.01 -1.45 0.39
CA PHE A 177 12.38 -0.13 0.30
C PHE A 177 12.44 0.44 -1.12
N TYR A 178 13.58 0.43 -1.79
CA TYR A 178 13.64 0.95 -3.16
C TYR A 178 12.81 0.12 -4.13
N PHE A 179 12.73 -1.19 -3.95
CA PHE A 179 11.83 -2.03 -4.75
C PHE A 179 10.36 -1.65 -4.52
N PHE A 180 9.95 -1.44 -3.26
CA PHE A 180 8.63 -0.89 -2.92
C PHE A 180 8.37 0.43 -3.66
N VAL A 181 9.32 1.38 -3.61
CA VAL A 181 9.21 2.69 -4.27
C VAL A 181 9.00 2.55 -5.78
N ARG A 182 9.61 1.55 -6.41
CA ARG A 182 9.44 1.28 -7.85
C ARG A 182 8.09 0.66 -8.21
N LEU A 183 7.43 -0.02 -7.28
CA LEU A 183 6.12 -0.64 -7.50
C LEU A 183 4.97 0.36 -7.34
N VAL A 184 5.04 1.30 -6.40
CA VAL A 184 3.93 2.23 -6.13
C VAL A 184 3.48 3.01 -7.37
N PRO A 185 4.37 3.59 -8.22
CA PRO A 185 3.96 4.29 -9.44
C PRO A 185 3.23 3.41 -10.46
N THR A 186 3.38 2.08 -10.41
CA THR A 186 2.63 1.19 -11.31
C THR A 186 1.16 1.06 -10.95
N LEU A 187 0.74 1.53 -9.77
CA LEU A 187 -0.65 1.52 -9.31
C LEU A 187 -1.43 2.77 -9.79
N ASP A 188 -0.79 3.63 -10.59
CA ASP A 188 -1.38 4.84 -11.21
C ASP A 188 -2.02 5.83 -10.22
N LEU A 189 -1.64 5.78 -8.94
CA LEU A 189 -2.20 6.63 -7.87
C LEU A 189 -1.77 8.10 -7.95
N PHE A 190 -0.76 8.43 -8.77
CA PHE A 190 -0.30 9.79 -9.01
C PHE A 190 -0.84 10.28 -10.37
N PRO A 191 -1.99 10.98 -10.38
CA PRO A 191 -2.63 11.44 -11.62
C PRO A 191 -1.83 12.54 -12.33
N ASP A 192 -0.99 13.25 -11.58
CA ASP A 192 -0.05 14.23 -12.09
C ASP A 192 1.33 13.58 -12.08
N GLY A 193 2.10 13.66 -13.17
CA GLY A 193 3.36 12.93 -13.35
C GLY A 193 4.51 13.32 -12.41
N SER A 194 4.23 13.69 -11.16
CA SER A 194 5.20 13.81 -10.07
C SER A 194 5.74 12.42 -9.77
N SER A 195 6.66 11.99 -10.63
CA SER A 195 7.54 10.88 -10.35
C SER A 195 8.17 11.12 -8.98
N VAL A 196 7.95 10.19 -8.04
CA VAL A 196 8.70 10.13 -6.77
C VAL A 196 10.10 9.55 -7.03
N GLU A 197 10.75 10.00 -8.12
CA GLU A 197 12.17 9.78 -8.31
C GLU A 197 12.92 10.88 -7.55
N PRO A 198 13.82 10.52 -6.63
CA PRO A 198 14.50 11.49 -5.78
C PRO A 198 15.53 12.39 -6.50
N SER A 199 15.52 12.49 -7.84
CA SER A 199 16.60 13.22 -8.54
C SER A 199 16.33 13.71 -9.98
N LYS A 200 15.08 13.99 -10.40
CA LYS A 200 14.86 14.70 -11.69
C LYS A 200 13.69 15.69 -11.62
N ALA A 201 14.00 16.89 -11.13
CA ALA A 201 13.24 18.09 -11.47
C ALA A 201 13.70 18.59 -12.85
N GLU A 202 12.78 19.26 -13.56
CA GLU A 202 12.98 20.07 -14.77
C GLU A 202 12.87 19.35 -16.13
N GLN A 203 11.65 19.30 -16.66
CA GLN A 203 11.19 20.08 -17.84
C GLN A 203 9.82 19.55 -18.25
N ARG A 204 8.78 20.37 -18.10
CA ARG A 204 7.47 20.13 -18.72
C ARG A 204 7.09 21.35 -19.54
N ASP A 205 7.05 21.18 -20.85
CA ASP A 205 6.25 22.05 -21.71
C ASP A 205 4.78 21.67 -21.56
N SER A 206 3.98 22.71 -21.42
CA SER A 206 2.53 22.73 -21.42
C SER A 206 1.96 22.08 -22.67
N ASP A 207 1.04 21.12 -22.51
CA ASP A 207 -0.19 21.06 -23.31
C ASP A 207 -1.24 20.14 -22.69
N SER A 208 -2.46 20.68 -22.64
CA SER A 208 -3.78 20.10 -22.29
C SER A 208 -3.85 18.61 -21.90
N SER A 209 -4.19 18.35 -20.63
CA SER A 209 -4.72 17.05 -20.21
C SER A 209 -5.98 17.24 -19.36
N GLU A 210 -7.13 16.99 -19.97
CA GLU A 210 -8.40 16.75 -19.25
C GLU A 210 -8.15 15.71 -18.16
N GLU A 211 -8.48 16.04 -16.90
CA GLU A 211 -8.35 15.15 -15.75
C GLU A 211 -9.21 13.90 -15.94
N LYS A 212 -8.63 12.84 -16.51
CA LYS A 212 -9.19 11.50 -16.42
C LYS A 212 -8.91 10.96 -15.01
N SER A 213 -9.73 11.36 -14.05
CA SER A 213 -9.75 10.74 -12.73
C SER A 213 -10.02 9.24 -12.88
N LEU A 214 -9.19 8.39 -12.25
CA LEU A 214 -9.41 6.94 -12.20
C LEU A 214 -10.83 6.63 -11.66
N PRO A 215 -11.55 5.65 -12.25
CA PRO A 215 -12.82 5.18 -11.70
C PRO A 215 -12.69 4.67 -10.27
N ASP A 216 -13.74 4.78 -9.46
CA ASP A 216 -13.73 4.35 -8.05
C ASP A 216 -13.35 2.86 -7.85
N SER A 217 -13.70 2.00 -8.81
CA SER A 217 -13.29 0.58 -8.81
C SER A 217 -11.78 0.39 -9.00
N SER A 218 -11.12 1.31 -9.71
CA SER A 218 -9.66 1.28 -9.90
C SER A 218 -8.93 1.83 -8.66
N TRP A 219 -9.54 2.80 -7.97
CA TRP A 219 -9.06 3.30 -6.69
C TRP A 219 -9.10 2.24 -5.59
N SER A 220 -10.20 1.48 -5.48
CA SER A 220 -10.31 0.45 -4.45
C SER A 220 -9.23 -0.64 -4.59
N LEU A 221 -8.96 -1.08 -5.82
CA LEU A 221 -7.91 -2.06 -6.14
C LEU A 221 -6.51 -1.51 -5.87
N ALA A 222 -6.21 -0.28 -6.29
CA ALA A 222 -4.89 0.31 -6.05
C ALA A 222 -4.64 0.58 -4.57
N LEU A 223 -5.63 1.07 -3.82
CA LEU A 223 -5.52 1.26 -2.38
C LEU A 223 -5.36 -0.06 -1.64
N GLN A 224 -6.02 -1.13 -2.09
CA GLN A 224 -5.80 -2.47 -1.52
C GLN A 224 -4.38 -2.99 -1.81
N ALA A 225 -3.83 -2.71 -3.00
CA ALA A 225 -2.44 -3.05 -3.29
C ALA A 225 -1.47 -2.24 -2.41
N VAL A 226 -1.69 -0.93 -2.24
CA VAL A 226 -0.87 -0.10 -1.32
C VAL A 226 -0.99 -0.60 0.11
N GLU A 227 -2.19 -0.92 0.60
CA GLU A 227 -2.39 -1.51 1.92
C GLU A 227 -1.55 -2.78 2.10
N SER A 228 -1.56 -3.67 1.10
CA SER A 228 -0.78 -4.91 1.11
C SER A 228 0.73 -4.62 1.15
N LEU A 229 1.22 -3.73 0.27
CA LEU A 229 2.63 -3.33 0.25
C LEU A 229 3.06 -2.72 1.59
N LEU A 230 2.26 -1.81 2.17
CA LEU A 230 2.55 -1.18 3.46
C LEU A 230 2.55 -2.21 4.59
N SER A 231 1.58 -3.13 4.61
CA SER A 231 1.49 -4.18 5.63
C SER A 231 2.69 -5.13 5.58
N GLN A 232 3.13 -5.51 4.37
CA GLN A 232 4.35 -6.29 4.16
C GLN A 232 5.61 -5.51 4.57
N SER A 233 5.67 -4.20 4.31
CA SER A 233 6.79 -3.36 4.72
C SER A 233 6.89 -3.22 6.25
N LEU A 234 5.74 -3.15 6.93
CA LEU A 234 5.62 -3.06 8.37
C LEU A 234 6.05 -4.38 9.02
N SER A 235 5.58 -5.53 8.50
CA SER A 235 5.92 -6.85 9.03
C SER A 235 7.41 -7.19 8.83
N ALA A 236 7.99 -6.76 7.72
CA ALA A 236 9.42 -6.91 7.44
C ALA A 236 10.30 -5.89 8.19
N GLY A 237 9.71 -4.90 8.86
CA GLY A 237 10.44 -3.87 9.62
C GLY A 237 11.37 -3.04 8.73
N ILE A 238 10.92 -2.68 7.51
CA ILE A 238 11.71 -1.97 6.51
C ILE A 238 12.02 -0.54 6.94
N TYR A 239 11.07 0.13 7.56
CA TYR A 239 11.23 1.52 7.95
C TYR A 239 11.74 1.62 9.38
N ASN A 240 12.92 2.24 9.54
CA ASN A 240 13.47 2.58 10.84
C ASN A 240 13.79 4.07 10.88
N VAL A 241 13.01 4.83 11.65
CA VAL A 241 13.10 6.29 11.76
C VAL A 241 14.50 6.77 12.14
N ALA A 242 15.19 6.07 13.04
CA ALA A 242 16.52 6.47 13.49
C ALA A 242 17.58 6.20 12.42
N ALA A 243 17.52 5.01 11.79
CA ALA A 243 18.46 4.65 10.72
C ALA A 243 18.29 5.57 9.49
N ASP A 244 17.04 5.80 9.07
CA ASP A 244 16.73 6.67 7.94
C ASP A 244 17.23 8.10 8.15
N ARG A 245 16.99 8.67 9.33
CA ARG A 245 17.41 10.03 9.67
C ARG A 245 18.94 10.17 9.74
N ILE A 246 19.63 9.22 10.34
CA ILE A 246 21.08 9.33 10.60
C ILE A 246 21.89 8.95 9.35
N ARG A 247 21.47 7.92 8.60
CA ARG A 247 22.30 7.28 7.57
C ARG A 247 21.79 7.48 6.14
N HIS A 248 20.51 7.77 5.97
CA HIS A 248 19.89 7.86 4.64
C HIS A 248 19.29 9.24 4.34
N GLY A 249 19.41 10.21 5.25
CA GLY A 249 18.95 11.58 5.01
C GLY A 249 17.43 11.70 4.85
N GLU A 250 16.67 10.87 5.58
CA GLU A 250 15.19 10.92 5.60
C GLU A 250 14.53 10.56 4.25
N VAL A 251 15.19 9.74 3.43
CA VAL A 251 14.66 9.30 2.13
C VAL A 251 13.40 8.44 2.31
N GLN A 252 13.36 7.55 3.31
CA GLN A 252 12.15 6.76 3.56
C GLN A 252 11.01 7.63 4.12
N LEU A 253 11.33 8.52 5.07
CA LEU A 253 10.38 9.48 5.64
C LEU A 253 9.74 10.35 4.56
N SER A 254 10.55 10.96 3.70
CA SER A 254 10.07 11.85 2.62
C SER A 254 9.15 11.12 1.64
N PHE A 255 9.51 9.90 1.24
CA PHE A 255 8.65 9.06 0.39
C PHE A 255 7.31 8.76 1.07
N PHE A 256 7.32 8.24 2.30
CA PHE A 256 6.07 7.87 2.98
C PHE A 256 5.20 9.09 3.28
N ARG A 257 5.80 10.27 3.53
CA ARG A 257 5.06 11.53 3.64
C ARG A 257 4.42 11.94 2.33
N CYS A 258 5.11 11.81 1.20
CA CYS A 258 4.52 12.04 -0.11
C CYS A 258 3.31 11.11 -0.34
N LEU A 259 3.40 9.85 0.08
CA LEU A 259 2.28 8.91 0.02
C LEU A 259 1.10 9.34 0.91
N VAL A 260 1.36 9.79 2.15
CA VAL A 260 0.32 10.35 3.05
C VAL A 260 -0.38 11.54 2.38
N GLN A 261 0.40 12.50 1.88
CA GLN A 261 -0.14 13.70 1.25
C GLN A 261 -0.99 13.38 0.02
N MET A 262 -0.57 12.41 -0.79
CA MET A 262 -1.37 11.91 -1.92
C MET A 262 -2.70 11.33 -1.44
N LEU A 263 -2.69 10.47 -0.42
CA LEU A 263 -3.90 9.85 0.14
C LEU A 263 -4.86 10.88 0.75
N LEU A 264 -4.35 11.94 1.36
CA LEU A 264 -5.17 13.00 1.96
C LEU A 264 -5.69 14.01 0.92
N LYS A 265 -4.88 14.35 -0.09
CA LYS A 265 -5.30 15.22 -1.21
C LYS A 265 -6.41 14.56 -2.03
N ALA A 266 -6.30 13.27 -2.30
CA ALA A 266 -7.32 12.46 -2.97
C ALA A 266 -8.11 11.61 -1.95
N ALA A 267 -8.66 12.25 -0.91
CA ALA A 267 -9.37 11.55 0.15
C ALA A 267 -10.56 10.74 -0.40
N ARG A 268 -10.64 9.46 -0.03
CA ARG A 268 -11.72 8.53 -0.41
C ARG A 268 -12.34 7.88 0.83
N PRO A 269 -13.11 8.63 1.64
CA PRO A 269 -13.69 8.12 2.89
C PRO A 269 -14.73 7.01 2.68
N SER A 270 -15.19 6.78 1.45
CA SER A 270 -16.08 5.67 1.07
C SER A 270 -15.37 4.32 0.86
N ILE A 271 -14.03 4.30 0.80
CA ILE A 271 -13.24 3.10 0.52
C ILE A 271 -12.54 2.61 1.80
N SER A 272 -12.83 1.38 2.24
CA SER A 272 -12.26 0.85 3.49
C SER A 272 -10.72 0.73 3.48
N SER A 273 -10.11 0.41 2.34
CA SER A 273 -8.66 0.27 2.19
C SER A 273 -7.92 1.59 2.38
N TRP A 274 -8.57 2.73 2.14
CA TRP A 274 -7.99 4.06 2.40
C TRP A 274 -7.64 4.25 3.89
N TYR A 275 -8.59 3.95 4.79
CA TYR A 275 -8.36 3.98 6.23
C TYR A 275 -7.28 2.97 6.67
N ARG A 276 -7.25 1.79 6.04
CA ARG A 276 -6.26 0.77 6.37
C ARG A 276 -4.84 1.18 5.94
N CYS A 277 -4.69 1.87 4.80
CA CYS A 277 -3.42 2.47 4.39
C CYS A 277 -2.93 3.50 5.42
N LEU A 278 -3.81 4.43 5.83
CA LEU A 278 -3.47 5.43 6.85
C LEU A 278 -3.11 4.79 8.19
N LYS A 279 -3.81 3.71 8.58
CA LYS A 279 -3.49 2.95 9.79
C LYS A 279 -2.13 2.26 9.69
N ALA A 280 -1.80 1.69 8.53
CA ALA A 280 -0.49 1.08 8.29
C ALA A 280 0.63 2.13 8.35
N LEU A 281 0.42 3.31 7.77
CA LEU A 281 1.34 4.45 7.85
C LEU A 281 1.52 4.97 9.29
N LEU A 282 0.43 5.09 10.05
CA LEU A 282 0.50 5.41 11.48
C LEU A 282 1.35 4.39 12.25
N SER A 283 1.19 3.11 11.91
CA SER A 283 1.92 2.00 12.56
C SER A 283 3.41 1.98 12.18
N LEU A 284 3.76 2.48 11.00
CA LEU A 284 5.15 2.69 10.57
C LEU A 284 5.80 3.83 11.37
N SER A 285 5.14 4.98 11.48
CA SER A 285 5.52 6.05 12.41
C SER A 285 4.45 7.14 12.49
N HIS A 286 4.14 7.61 13.71
CA HIS A 286 3.25 8.75 13.93
C HIS A 286 3.74 10.06 13.26
N LEU A 287 5.06 10.21 13.09
CA LEU A 287 5.67 11.39 12.46
C LEU A 287 5.28 11.56 10.99
N LEU A 288 4.77 10.50 10.35
CA LEU A 288 4.29 10.55 8.97
C LEU A 288 2.97 11.31 8.85
N LEU A 289 2.12 11.24 9.87
CA LEU A 289 0.77 11.81 9.86
C LEU A 289 0.65 13.10 10.70
N GLU A 290 1.53 13.32 11.68
CA GLU A 290 1.55 14.54 12.52
C GLU A 290 1.44 15.87 11.75
N PRO A 291 2.12 16.06 10.59
CA PRO A 291 2.10 17.33 9.87
C PRO A 291 0.74 17.66 9.24
N ASP A 292 0.01 16.64 8.82
CA ASP A 292 -1.27 16.73 8.11
C ASP A 292 -2.41 16.16 8.97
N LEU A 293 -2.24 16.20 10.30
CA LEU A 293 -3.15 15.59 11.28
C LEU A 293 -4.53 16.25 11.26
N ASP A 294 -4.59 17.56 11.05
CA ASP A 294 -5.83 18.32 10.88
C ASP A 294 -6.63 17.82 9.67
N GLN A 295 -6.00 17.71 8.50
CA GLN A 295 -6.63 17.21 7.27
C GLN A 295 -7.07 15.75 7.43
N LEU A 296 -6.27 14.93 8.12
CA LEU A 296 -6.65 13.56 8.46
C LEU A 296 -7.90 13.53 9.34
N LEU A 297 -7.96 14.35 10.39
CA LEU A 297 -9.11 14.38 11.30
C LEU A 297 -10.38 14.88 10.61
N ILE A 298 -10.27 15.90 9.76
CA ILE A 298 -11.37 16.39 8.91
C ILE A 298 -11.90 15.25 8.04
N SER A 299 -11.05 14.68 7.21
CA SER A 299 -11.47 13.71 6.17
C SER A 299 -11.83 12.32 6.70
N ALA A 300 -11.17 11.84 7.76
CA ALA A 300 -11.34 10.48 8.27
C ALA A 300 -12.23 10.40 9.51
N TRP A 301 -12.50 11.51 10.21
CA TRP A 301 -13.25 11.49 11.47
C TRP A 301 -14.39 12.51 11.52
N VAL A 302 -14.19 13.79 11.20
CA VAL A 302 -15.22 14.82 11.42
C VAL A 302 -16.24 14.89 10.28
N ASP A 303 -15.78 14.89 9.03
CA ASP A 303 -16.63 15.02 7.84
C ASP A 303 -16.91 13.67 7.16
N ALA A 304 -16.45 12.57 7.76
CA ALA A 304 -16.57 11.25 7.16
C ALA A 304 -18.01 10.72 7.23
N GLU A 305 -18.69 10.68 6.08
CA GLU A 305 -20.06 10.14 5.94
C GLU A 305 -20.16 8.63 6.26
N ASP A 306 -21.33 8.22 6.75
CA ASP A 306 -21.64 6.81 7.07
C ASP A 306 -22.13 6.06 5.84
N VAL A 307 -21.20 5.37 5.15
CA VAL A 307 -21.52 4.64 3.91
C VAL A 307 -21.89 3.17 4.17
N ASN A 308 -20.97 2.39 4.76
CA ASN A 308 -21.16 0.95 4.97
C ASN A 308 -20.42 0.43 6.21
N SER A 309 -20.84 -0.75 6.70
CA SER A 309 -20.32 -1.33 7.95
C SER A 309 -18.82 -1.67 7.88
N GLN A 310 -18.30 -2.03 6.71
CA GLN A 310 -16.88 -2.34 6.53
C GLN A 310 -16.02 -1.07 6.63
N VAL A 311 -16.48 0.03 6.05
CA VAL A 311 -15.86 1.35 6.10
C VAL A 311 -15.93 1.90 7.52
N GLN A 312 -17.08 1.81 8.18
CA GLN A 312 -17.24 2.20 9.59
C GLN A 312 -16.27 1.46 10.50
N ARG A 313 -16.11 0.13 10.31
CA ARG A 313 -15.14 -0.67 11.06
C ARG A 313 -13.69 -0.23 10.76
N ALA A 314 -13.37 0.06 9.51
CA ALA A 314 -12.03 0.52 9.12
C ALA A 314 -11.72 1.91 9.73
N ARG A 315 -12.68 2.84 9.69
CA ARG A 315 -12.63 4.16 10.33
C ARG A 315 -12.43 4.05 11.84
N GLN A 316 -13.29 3.29 12.52
CA GLN A 316 -13.15 3.05 13.97
C GLN A 316 -11.76 2.49 14.30
N ASN A 317 -11.27 1.52 13.53
CA ASN A 317 -9.95 0.95 13.76
C ASN A 317 -8.82 1.98 13.59
N LEU A 318 -8.90 2.87 12.60
CA LEU A 318 -7.94 3.95 12.42
C LEU A 318 -7.97 4.92 13.61
N VAL A 319 -9.16 5.41 13.97
CA VAL A 319 -9.36 6.38 15.06
C VAL A 319 -8.89 5.80 16.40
N CYS A 320 -9.27 4.56 16.73
CA CYS A 320 -8.80 3.90 17.95
C CYS A 320 -7.27 3.73 17.94
N SER A 321 -6.67 3.41 16.79
CA SER A 321 -5.21 3.30 16.67
C SER A 321 -4.52 4.66 16.87
N LEU A 322 -5.13 5.75 16.38
CA LEU A 322 -4.64 7.11 16.58
C LEU A 322 -4.65 7.47 18.07
N LEU A 323 -5.80 7.29 18.74
CA LEU A 323 -5.93 7.53 20.18
C LEU A 323 -4.89 6.75 20.98
N GLN A 324 -4.76 5.44 20.71
CA GLN A 324 -3.80 4.58 21.39
C GLN A 324 -2.35 4.98 21.13
N THR A 325 -2.03 5.43 19.91
CA THR A 325 -0.66 5.86 19.56
C THR A 325 -0.31 7.14 20.31
N TYR A 326 -1.17 8.16 20.29
CA TYR A 326 -0.91 9.42 20.99
C TYR A 326 -0.96 9.26 22.51
N ALA A 327 -1.78 8.35 23.05
CA ALA A 327 -1.75 7.99 24.47
C ALA A 327 -0.40 7.37 24.87
N LYS A 328 0.10 6.38 24.09
CA LYS A 328 1.41 5.76 24.33
C LYS A 328 2.57 6.75 24.26
N LEU A 329 2.48 7.72 23.34
CA LEU A 329 3.47 8.79 23.19
C LEU A 329 3.34 9.89 24.26
N ARG A 330 2.33 9.82 25.14
CA ARG A 330 1.98 10.88 26.09
C ARG A 330 1.74 12.23 25.40
N GLN A 331 1.14 12.18 24.22
CA GLN A 331 0.80 13.34 23.38
C GLN A 331 -0.71 13.44 23.17
N LEU A 332 -1.51 12.80 24.02
CA LEU A 332 -2.97 12.88 23.93
C LEU A 332 -3.50 14.32 23.98
N PRO A 333 -2.97 15.25 24.80
CA PRO A 333 -3.38 16.66 24.76
C PRO A 333 -3.18 17.33 23.39
N ARG A 334 -2.11 16.98 22.66
CA ARG A 334 -1.83 17.51 21.32
C ARG A 334 -2.92 17.07 20.33
N LEU A 335 -3.29 15.78 20.34
CA LEU A 335 -4.35 15.25 19.49
C LEU A 335 -5.68 15.96 19.77
N PHE A 336 -6.03 16.17 21.04
CA PHE A 336 -7.24 16.90 21.42
C PHE A 336 -7.21 18.36 20.99
N SER A 337 -6.07 19.04 21.08
CA SER A 337 -5.94 20.41 20.61
C SER A 337 -6.26 20.54 19.12
N VAL A 338 -5.76 19.60 18.29
CA VAL A 338 -6.05 19.61 16.85
C VAL A 338 -7.50 19.22 16.59
N LEU A 339 -8.01 18.18 17.26
CA LEU A 339 -9.39 17.75 17.12
C LEU A 339 -10.39 18.86 17.46
N LEU A 340 -10.18 19.57 18.57
CA LEU A 340 -11.01 20.71 18.95
C LEU A 340 -10.92 21.85 17.93
N SER A 341 -9.74 22.10 17.37
CA SER A 341 -9.57 23.11 16.32
C SER A 341 -10.30 22.78 15.02
N VAL A 342 -10.57 21.50 14.77
CA VAL A 342 -11.35 21.02 13.62
C VAL A 342 -12.85 21.05 13.92
N ILE A 343 -13.28 20.50 15.06
CA ILE A 343 -14.71 20.43 15.44
C ILE A 343 -15.30 21.83 15.63
N CYS A 344 -14.51 22.78 16.11
CA CYS A 344 -14.98 24.15 16.35
C CYS A 344 -14.92 25.04 15.10
N GLN A 345 -14.59 24.51 13.92
CA GLN A 345 -14.72 25.28 12.68
C GLN A 345 -16.20 25.40 12.31
N PRO A 346 -16.64 26.54 11.76
CA PRO A 346 -18.03 26.69 11.35
C PRO A 346 -18.39 25.60 10.34
N ALA A 347 -19.33 24.74 10.72
CA ALA A 347 -19.76 23.60 9.91
C ALA A 347 -20.32 24.10 8.57
N ARG A 348 -19.92 23.45 7.47
CA ARG A 348 -20.51 23.72 6.15
C ARG A 348 -21.88 23.07 5.98
N ASP A 349 -22.22 22.05 6.79
CA ASP A 349 -23.50 21.32 6.78
C ASP A 349 -23.80 20.66 8.14
N ASP A 350 -25.06 20.73 8.61
CA ASP A 350 -25.54 20.22 9.92
C ASP A 350 -25.59 18.68 10.05
N ARG A 351 -24.93 17.92 9.15
CA ARG A 351 -25.09 16.46 9.04
C ARG A 351 -23.83 15.67 9.40
N HIS A 352 -23.13 16.07 10.44
CA HIS A 352 -22.01 15.28 10.94
C HIS A 352 -22.51 13.99 11.61
N PRO A 353 -21.99 12.81 11.24
CA PRO A 353 -22.28 11.59 11.97
C PRO A 353 -21.71 11.68 13.40
N PRO A 354 -22.24 10.89 14.35
CA PRO A 354 -21.76 10.94 15.73
C PRO A 354 -20.27 10.62 15.79
N LEU A 355 -19.47 11.61 16.23
CA LEU A 355 -18.02 11.51 16.32
C LEU A 355 -17.55 10.35 17.21
N LEU A 356 -18.34 10.02 18.23
CA LEU A 356 -18.01 9.02 19.25
C LEU A 356 -18.90 7.78 19.08
N SER A 357 -18.55 6.93 18.11
CA SER A 357 -19.11 5.57 18.08
C SER A 357 -18.75 4.82 19.37
N GLU A 358 -19.52 3.80 19.74
CA GLU A 358 -19.32 3.04 20.97
C GLU A 358 -17.87 2.55 21.13
N GLY A 359 -17.28 2.05 20.04
CA GLY A 359 -15.89 1.58 20.04
C GLY A 359 -14.86 2.70 20.21
N VAL A 360 -15.07 3.86 19.60
CA VAL A 360 -14.20 5.03 19.77
C VAL A 360 -14.31 5.58 21.19
N SER A 361 -15.54 5.70 21.71
CA SER A 361 -15.81 6.13 23.08
C SER A 361 -15.13 5.23 24.12
N LYS A 362 -15.24 3.90 23.94
CA LYS A 362 -14.55 2.93 24.79
C LYS A 362 -13.02 3.08 24.73
N SER A 363 -12.46 3.19 23.53
CA SER A 363 -11.02 3.37 23.34
C SER A 363 -10.52 4.68 23.96
N LEU A 364 -11.30 5.76 23.80
CA LEU A 364 -11.00 7.07 24.37
C LEU A 364 -10.97 7.01 25.90
N ARG A 365 -12.00 6.39 26.51
CA ARG A 365 -12.07 6.21 27.96
C ARG A 365 -10.85 5.47 28.49
N THR A 366 -10.46 4.36 27.85
CA THR A 366 -9.26 3.62 28.24
C THR A 366 -8.01 4.48 28.12
N CYS A 367 -7.83 5.18 26.99
CA CYS A 367 -6.67 6.06 26.79
C CYS A 367 -6.57 7.16 27.84
N LEU A 368 -7.70 7.79 28.22
CA LEU A 368 -7.74 8.84 29.24
C LEU A 368 -7.40 8.29 30.63
N LEU A 369 -7.84 7.07 30.96
CA LEU A 369 -7.53 6.42 32.24
C LEU A 369 -6.04 6.02 32.34
N ASP A 370 -5.42 5.67 31.22
CA ASP A 370 -3.99 5.30 31.16
C ASP A 370 -3.05 6.52 31.08
N THR A 371 -3.61 7.72 30.88
CA THR A 371 -2.86 8.97 30.72
C THR A 371 -2.58 9.64 32.07
N PRO A 372 -1.43 10.30 32.28
CA PRO A 372 -1.14 11.03 33.52
C PRO A 372 -2.20 12.10 33.83
N SER A 373 -2.51 12.31 35.12
CA SER A 373 -3.55 13.24 35.58
C SER A 373 -3.35 14.68 35.11
N SER A 374 -2.10 15.14 34.97
CA SER A 374 -1.78 16.46 34.43
C SER A 374 -2.29 16.64 33.00
N GLN A 375 -2.09 15.62 32.14
CA GLN A 375 -2.54 15.66 30.75
C GLN A 375 -4.06 15.57 30.63
N VAL A 376 -4.72 14.82 31.52
CA VAL A 376 -6.19 14.81 31.58
C VAL A 376 -6.73 16.19 31.94
N LEU A 377 -6.10 16.88 32.90
CA LEU A 377 -6.48 18.25 33.27
C LEU A 377 -6.25 19.24 32.12
N GLU A 378 -5.15 19.11 31.37
CA GLU A 378 -4.88 19.91 30.16
C GLU A 378 -5.95 19.68 29.07
N ILE A 379 -6.37 18.43 28.85
CA ILE A 379 -7.44 18.10 27.91
C ILE A 379 -8.75 18.76 28.36
N CYS A 380 -9.13 18.59 29.63
CA CYS A 380 -10.34 19.22 30.18
C CYS A 380 -10.30 20.75 30.06
N SER A 381 -9.16 21.37 30.38
CA SER A 381 -8.97 22.81 30.23
C SER A 381 -9.14 23.27 28.77
N SER A 382 -8.57 22.52 27.83
CA SER A 382 -8.67 22.81 26.39
C SER A 382 -10.12 22.71 25.90
N VAL A 383 -10.85 21.67 26.31
CA VAL A 383 -12.28 21.49 25.97
C VAL A 383 -13.13 22.64 26.53
N LEU A 384 -12.95 23.00 27.81
CA LEU A 384 -13.69 24.11 28.43
C LEU A 384 -13.37 25.45 27.76
N LYS A 385 -12.11 25.66 27.35
CA LYS A 385 -11.71 26.84 26.60
C LYS A 385 -12.41 26.90 25.25
N SER A 386 -12.44 25.80 24.49
CA SER A 386 -13.15 25.71 23.21
C SER A 386 -14.65 25.95 23.34
N ILE A 387 -15.31 25.37 24.36
CA ILE A 387 -16.73 25.64 24.66
C ILE A 387 -16.94 27.14 24.89
N ARG A 388 -16.07 27.78 25.67
CA ARG A 388 -16.18 29.21 25.97
C ARG A 388 -16.00 30.09 24.73
N THR A 389 -15.11 29.74 23.82
CA THR A 389 -14.78 30.57 22.66
C THR A 389 -15.65 30.31 21.45
N CYS A 390 -16.16 29.09 21.29
CA CYS A 390 -16.83 28.66 20.06
C CYS A 390 -18.31 28.35 20.29
N VAL A 391 -18.69 27.74 21.42
CA VAL A 391 -20.09 27.30 21.65
C VAL A 391 -20.91 28.33 22.40
N LEU A 392 -20.36 28.94 23.46
CA LEU A 392 -21.09 29.94 24.26
C LEU A 392 -21.53 31.18 23.46
N PRO A 393 -20.71 31.76 22.55
CA PRO A 393 -21.16 32.89 21.74
C PRO A 393 -22.38 32.56 20.88
N ASP A 394 -22.39 31.36 20.28
CA ASP A 394 -23.48 30.91 19.40
C ASP A 394 -24.79 30.71 20.19
N LEU A 395 -24.71 30.09 21.37
CA LEU A 395 -25.86 29.92 22.27
C LEU A 395 -26.45 31.27 22.74
N VAL A 396 -25.60 32.27 22.95
CA VAL A 396 -26.03 33.62 23.34
C VAL A 396 -26.63 34.38 22.16
N SER A 397 -26.18 34.15 20.92
CA SER A 397 -26.80 34.71 19.72
C SER A 397 -28.13 34.04 19.39
N GLU A 398 -28.25 32.71 19.49
CA GLU A 398 -29.51 31.99 19.26
C GLU A 398 -30.60 32.44 20.24
N GLN A 399 -30.27 32.63 21.52
CA GLN A 399 -31.22 33.16 22.51
C GLN A 399 -31.74 34.56 22.14
N ARG A 400 -30.90 35.43 21.54
CA ARG A 400 -31.32 36.78 21.11
C ARG A 400 -32.15 36.77 19.83
N GLU A 401 -32.06 35.73 19.01
CA GLU A 401 -32.90 35.57 17.81
C GLU A 401 -34.26 34.96 18.14
N VAL A 402 -34.36 34.12 19.18
CA VAL A 402 -35.64 33.56 19.67
C VAL A 402 -36.45 34.58 20.48
N GLU A 403 -35.81 35.62 21.02
CA GLU A 403 -36.47 36.73 21.74
C GLU A 403 -36.92 37.91 20.85
N LYS A 404 -36.70 37.83 19.52
CA LYS A 404 -37.23 38.77 18.53
C LYS A 404 -38.38 38.16 17.74
#